data_AF-A0A0R1M8X2-F1
#
_entry.id   AF-A0A0R1M8X2-F1
#
_cell.length_a   1.000
_cell.length_b   1.000
_cell.length_c   1.000
_cell.angle_alpha   90.00
_cell.angle_beta   90.00
_cell.angle_gamma   90.00
#
_symmetry.space_group_name_H-M   'P 1'
#
loop_
_entity.id
_entity.type
_entity.pdbx_description
1 polymer ?
#
loop_
_entity_poly.entity_id
_entity_poly.type
_entity_poly.pdbx_seq_one_letter_code
_entity_poly.pdbx_strand_id
1 'polypeptide(L)' 'MKKIIEAETMAANGVDQEMVKLATGMGKPMPVQLSKAEAEKEATKDMLLANGVDEEMAELASEA' A
#
# COMPACT_ATOMS: atom_id res chain seq x y z
N MET A 1 -4.95 -26.49 -8.75
CA MET A 1 -5.77 -25.57 -7.93
C MET A 1 -6.13 -26.29 -6.64
N LYS A 2 -5.52 -25.92 -5.50
CA LYS A 2 -5.74 -26.58 -4.19
C LYS A 2 -5.80 -25.62 -2.98
N LYS A 3 -5.86 -24.30 -3.19
CA LYS A 3 -5.90 -23.32 -2.09
C LYS A 3 -7.31 -23.01 -1.57
N ILE A 4 -8.36 -23.32 -2.34
CA ILE A 4 -9.75 -23.00 -1.97
C ILE A 4 -10.23 -23.91 -0.82
N ILE A 5 -9.78 -25.16 -0.81
CA ILE A 5 -10.24 -26.19 0.13
C ILE A 5 -9.80 -25.90 1.57
N GLU A 6 -8.64 -25.27 1.78
CA GLU A 6 -8.13 -24.99 3.13
C GLU A 6 -8.92 -23.87 3.84
N ALA A 7 -9.27 -22.80 3.13
CA ALA A 7 -10.03 -21.68 3.70
C ALA A 7 -11.47 -22.09 4.07
N GLU A 8 -12.10 -22.92 3.25
CA GLU A 8 -13.44 -23.47 3.53
C GLU A 8 -13.42 -24.44 4.72
N THR A 9 -12.35 -25.23 4.86
CA THR A 9 -12.20 -26.16 5.99
C THR A 9 -11.97 -25.41 7.31
N MET A 10 -11.22 -24.29 7.32
CA MET A 10 -11.01 -23.49 8.52
C MET A 10 -12.30 -22.80 9.00
N ALA A 11 -13.11 -22.27 8.08
CA ALA A 11 -14.41 -21.70 8.41
C ALA A 11 -15.38 -22.73 9.03
N ALA A 12 -15.36 -23.97 8.53
CA ALA A 12 -16.20 -25.06 9.06
C ALA A 12 -15.83 -25.50 10.49
N ASN A 13 -14.57 -25.28 10.91
CA ASN A 13 -14.08 -25.57 12.27
C ASN A 13 -14.35 -24.42 13.26
N GLY A 14 -15.17 -23.43 12.89
CA GLY A 14 -15.53 -22.30 13.76
C GLY A 14 -14.46 -21.22 13.86
N VAL A 15 -13.45 -21.23 12.98
CA VAL A 15 -12.50 -20.11 12.88
C VAL A 15 -13.20 -18.97 12.14
N ASP A 16 -13.31 -17.82 12.80
CA ASP A 16 -13.91 -16.62 12.22
C ASP A 16 -13.25 -16.28 10.87
N GLN A 17 -14.07 -16.09 9.83
CA GLN A 17 -13.58 -15.75 8.50
C GLN A 17 -12.79 -14.43 8.48
N GLU A 18 -13.01 -13.53 9.44
CA GLU A 18 -12.17 -12.33 9.62
C GLU A 18 -10.73 -12.68 10.02
N MET A 19 -10.53 -13.64 10.92
CA MET A 19 -9.20 -14.10 11.35
C MET A 19 -8.46 -14.79 10.21
N VAL A 20 -9.18 -15.52 9.35
CA VAL A 20 -8.61 -16.14 8.14
C VAL A 20 -8.19 -15.08 7.12
N LYS A 21 -8.96 -14.00 6.94
CA LYS A 21 -8.60 -12.88 6.04
C LYS A 21 -7.38 -12.10 6.53
N LEU A 22 -7.25 -11.92 7.85
CA LEU A 22 -6.08 -11.29 8.46
C LEU A 22 -4.83 -12.18 8.35
N ALA A 23 -4.95 -13.48 8.68
CA ALA A 23 -3.84 -14.43 8.68
C ALA A 23 -3.32 -14.75 7.27
N THR A 24 -4.18 -14.74 6.25
CA THR A 24 -3.79 -14.97 4.84
C THR A 24 -3.27 -13.71 4.16
N GLY A 25 -3.35 -12.54 4.81
CA GLY A 25 -2.95 -11.26 4.23
C GLY A 25 -3.76 -10.84 3.00
N MET A 26 -4.90 -11.50 2.72
CA MET A 26 -5.79 -11.23 1.59
C MET A 26 -6.84 -10.15 1.90
N GLY A 27 -6.56 -9.25 2.84
CA GLY A 27 -7.27 -7.98 2.91
C GLY A 27 -6.89 -7.15 1.68
N LYS A 28 -7.86 -6.55 0.98
CA LYS A 28 -7.58 -5.59 -0.10
C LYS A 28 -6.51 -4.61 0.40
N PRO A 29 -5.43 -4.34 -0.35
CA PRO A 29 -4.54 -3.24 0.00
C PRO A 29 -5.42 -2.00 0.13
N MET A 30 -5.48 -1.44 1.34
CA MET A 30 -6.14 -0.15 1.52
C MET A 30 -5.37 0.83 0.63
N PRO A 31 -6.05 1.68 -0.17
CA PRO A 31 -5.35 2.75 -0.87
C PRO A 31 -4.58 3.52 0.21
N VAL A 32 -3.26 3.60 0.06
CA VAL A 32 -2.43 4.45 0.90
C VAL A 32 -2.92 5.86 0.59
N GLN A 33 -3.83 6.37 1.41
CA GLN A 33 -4.19 7.77 1.38
C GLN A 33 -2.95 8.51 1.85
N LEU A 34 -2.13 8.94 0.89
CA LEU A 34 -1.04 9.86 1.18
C LEU A 34 -1.64 11.02 1.95
N SER A 35 -1.01 11.37 3.07
CA SER A 35 -1.38 12.59 3.78
C SER A 35 -1.28 13.77 2.81
N LYS A 36 -2.06 14.84 3.05
CA LYS A 36 -1.98 16.04 2.19
C LYS A 36 -0.56 16.54 2.04
N ALA A 37 0.24 16.44 3.10
CA ALA A 37 1.65 16.76 3.08
C ALA A 37 2.44 15.85 2.13
N GLU A 38 2.27 14.54 2.20
CA GLU A 38 2.98 13.60 1.31
C GLU A 38 2.58 13.78 -0.17
N ALA A 39 1.32 14.08 -0.45
CA ALA A 39 0.86 14.37 -1.81
C ALA A 39 1.45 15.68 -2.37
N GLU A 40 1.60 16.72 -1.54
CA GLU A 40 2.25 17.98 -1.93
C GLU A 40 3.76 17.79 -2.16
N LYS A 41 4.41 16.94 -1.34
CA LYS A 41 5.82 16.56 -1.53
C LYS A 41 6.02 15.83 -2.85
N GLU A 42 5.21 14.82 -3.15
CA GLU A 42 5.28 14.07 -4.41
C GLU A 42 5.05 14.99 -5.62
N ALA A 43 4.04 15.86 -5.58
CA ALA A 43 3.79 16.83 -6.64
C ALA A 43 4.96 17.80 -6.83
N THR A 44 5.62 18.23 -5.74
CA THR A 44 6.79 19.11 -5.81
C THR A 44 8.01 18.39 -6.38
N LYS A 45 8.25 17.13 -5.97
CA LYS A 45 9.31 16.28 -6.53
C LYS A 45 9.11 16.09 -8.04
N ASP A 46 7.88 15.79 -8.48
CA ASP A 46 7.55 15.62 -9.89
C ASP A 46 7.80 16.90 -10.71
N MET A 47 7.43 18.07 -10.17
CA MET A 47 7.72 19.35 -10.83
C MET A 47 9.23 19.61 -10.97
N LEU A 48 10.03 19.28 -9.95
CA LEU A 48 11.47 19.46 -9.98
C LEU A 48 12.14 18.52 -10.99
N LEU A 49 11.75 17.24 -10.99
CA LEU A 49 12.21 16.26 -11.97
C LEU A 49 11.87 16.69 -13.40
N ALA A 50 10.65 17.20 -13.64
CA ALA A 50 10.23 17.69 -14.96
C ALA A 50 11.06 18.89 -15.45
N ASN A 51 11.60 19.69 -14.52
CA ASN A 51 12.51 20.80 -14.82
C ASN A 51 13.97 20.34 -15.01
N GLY A 52 14.24 19.02 -14.97
CA GLY A 52 15.57 18.45 -15.16
C GLY A 52 16.43 18.50 -13.90
N VAL A 53 15.84 18.66 -12.72
CA VAL A 53 16.54 18.48 -11.45
C VAL A 53 16.76 16.99 -11.23
N ASP A 54 17.97 16.63 -10.82
CA ASP A 54 18.33 15.25 -10.51
C ASP A 54 17.48 14.70 -9.34
N GLU A 55 17.17 13.41 -9.36
CA GLU A 55 16.22 12.79 -8.43
C GLU A 55 16.60 12.96 -6.95
N GLU A 56 17.88 12.84 -6.62
CA GLU A 56 18.38 13.03 -5.25
C GLU A 56 18.19 14.48 -4.76
N MET A 57 18.36 15.46 -5.66
CA MET A 57 18.13 16.88 -5.31
C MET A 57 16.64 17.21 -5.27
N ALA A 58 15.84 16.63 -6.17
CA ALA A 58 14.39 16.81 -6.18
C ALA A 58 13.76 16.24 -4.90
N GLU A 59 14.24 15.08 -4.45
CA GLU A 59 13.85 14.47 -3.18
C GLU A 59 14.19 15.38 -1.99
N LEU A 60 15.45 15.80 -1.88
CA LEU A 60 15.88 16.72 -0.80
C LEU A 60 15.08 18.03 -0.78
N ALA A 61 14.80 18.61 -1.95
CA ALA A 61 14.06 19.85 -2.06
C ALA A 61 12.56 19.68 -1.77
N SER A 62 11.98 18.51 -2.08
CA SER A 62 10.60 18.18 -1.75
C SER A 62 10.39 17.80 -0.27
N GLU A 63 11.47 17.54 0.47
CA GLU A 63 11.39 17.18 1.89
C GLU A 63 11.28 18.38 2.85
N ALA A 64 11.63 19.58 2.38
CA ALA A 64 11.62 20.85 3.12
C ALA A 64 10.21 21.40 3.41
#